data_AF-A0A949WAY7-F1
#
_entry.id   AF-A0A949WAY7-F1
#
_cell.length_a   1.000
_cell.length_b   1.000
_cell.length_c   1.000
_cell.angle_alpha   90.00
_cell.angle_beta   90.00
_cell.angle_gamma   90.00
#
_symmetry.space_group_name_H-M   'P 1'
#
loop_
_entity.id
_entity.type
_entity.pdbx_description
1 polymer ?
#
loop_
_entity_poly.entity_id
_entity_poly.type
_entity_poly.pdbx_seq_one_letter_code
_entity_poly.pdbx_strand_id
1 'polypeptide(L)'
;MTRMTLMTITGVAVLSALAAGCSTDSVANNATQGTRPAANTNAAIANTAAANSAHAQTGDETPAQVKSALPDAQSFTTQHKDVPQNAIADIEKDTGGKVPGTDHHSYLAFSTGGGTRKQIGAATVVKADGKDLVIVYENKDGSPYIKEVKADGVPAPFLAQFAGKGHDDKFAFGTEIKANGVDEAAAKAITTAVKVDVLTMQALYGKAHTH
;
A
#
# COMPACT_ATOMS: atom_id res chain seq x y z
N MET A 1 2.92 44.76 -42.42
CA MET A 1 1.46 44.53 -42.52
C MET A 1 1.02 43.76 -41.29
N THR A 2 0.05 44.34 -40.60
CA THR A 2 -0.55 43.97 -39.32
C THR A 2 -1.33 42.65 -39.40
N ARG A 3 -1.36 41.86 -38.31
CA ARG A 3 -2.59 41.37 -37.67
C ARG A 3 -2.33 40.70 -36.31
N MET A 4 -2.72 41.43 -35.25
CA MET A 4 -3.08 40.93 -33.92
C MET A 4 -4.30 40.01 -34.02
N THR A 5 -4.44 39.03 -33.12
CA THR A 5 -5.73 38.74 -32.46
C THR A 5 -5.48 38.14 -31.07
N LEU A 6 -6.10 38.78 -30.09
CA LEU A 6 -6.12 38.53 -28.64
C LEU A 6 -7.45 37.83 -28.27
N MET A 7 -7.64 37.53 -26.98
CA MET A 7 -8.92 37.25 -26.27
C MET A 7 -9.43 35.78 -26.32
N THR A 8 -9.89 35.13 -25.25
CA THR A 8 -10.51 35.59 -23.99
C THR A 8 -10.46 34.46 -22.92
N ILE A 9 -10.21 34.78 -21.65
CA ILE A 9 -10.44 33.87 -20.49
C ILE A 9 -11.59 34.46 -19.67
N THR A 10 -12.66 33.69 -19.45
CA THR A 10 -13.85 34.12 -18.71
C THR A 10 -14.40 33.00 -17.82
N GLY A 11 -14.75 33.35 -16.57
CA GLY A 11 -15.67 32.60 -15.68
C GLY A 11 -14.98 32.01 -14.44
N VAL A 12 -14.80 32.73 -13.32
CA VAL A 12 -15.75 33.24 -12.30
C VAL A 12 -16.43 32.13 -11.47
N ALA A 13 -16.19 32.25 -10.16
CA ALA A 13 -16.47 31.32 -9.07
C ALA A 13 -17.96 31.20 -8.70
N VAL A 14 -18.34 30.04 -8.16
CA VAL A 14 -19.60 29.83 -7.42
C VAL A 14 -19.25 29.40 -5.99
N LEU A 15 -19.50 30.31 -5.05
CA LEU A 15 -19.57 30.08 -3.61
C LEU A 15 -21.05 29.92 -3.25
N SER A 16 -21.44 28.75 -2.75
CA SER A 16 -22.75 28.53 -2.11
C SER A 16 -22.55 28.04 -0.69
N ALA A 17 -22.94 28.92 0.23
CA ALA A 17 -23.05 28.68 1.67
C ALA A 17 -24.28 27.81 1.99
N LEU A 18 -24.16 26.91 2.98
CA LEU A 18 -25.32 26.42 3.73
C LEU A 18 -25.08 26.63 5.23
N ALA A 19 -26.06 27.30 5.83
CA ALA A 19 -26.13 27.66 7.24
C ALA A 19 -26.95 26.65 8.04
N ALA A 20 -26.58 26.55 9.33
CA ALA A 20 -27.39 26.42 10.54
C ALA A 20 -28.50 25.34 10.64
N GLY A 21 -28.42 24.59 11.74
CA GLY A 21 -29.52 23.79 12.28
C GLY A 21 -29.20 23.22 13.66
N CYS A 22 -29.04 24.07 14.66
CA CYS A 22 -29.17 23.68 16.07
C CYS A 22 -30.62 23.87 16.48
N SER A 23 -31.30 22.79 16.87
CA SER A 23 -32.55 22.86 17.63
C SER A 23 -32.45 21.96 18.85
N THR A 24 -32.57 22.62 20.00
CA THR A 24 -32.75 22.08 21.35
C THR A 24 -34.20 21.61 21.50
N ASP A 25 -34.45 20.52 22.22
CA ASP A 25 -35.63 20.44 23.09
C ASP A 25 -35.46 19.43 24.24
N SER A 26 -35.34 20.03 25.43
CA SER A 26 -35.88 19.77 26.77
C SER A 26 -36.46 18.42 27.21
N VAL A 27 -36.13 18.13 28.47
CA VAL A 27 -36.49 17.04 29.38
C VAL A 27 -37.99 17.00 29.76
N ALA A 28 -38.58 15.80 29.94
CA ALA A 28 -39.64 15.56 30.93
C ALA A 28 -39.83 14.07 31.35
N ASN A 29 -39.58 13.85 32.65
CA ASN A 29 -40.25 13.01 33.66
C ASN A 29 -40.34 11.46 33.66
N ASN A 30 -39.95 10.96 34.85
CA ASN A 30 -40.18 9.66 35.47
C ASN A 30 -41.65 9.24 35.57
N ALA A 31 -41.88 7.92 35.44
CA ALA A 31 -42.95 7.21 36.14
C ALA A 31 -42.43 5.86 36.64
N THR A 32 -42.49 5.66 37.95
CA THR A 32 -42.19 4.42 38.67
C THR A 32 -43.33 3.42 38.53
N GLN A 33 -43.06 2.17 38.15
CA GLN A 33 -43.77 1.01 38.70
C GLN A 33 -43.00 -0.29 38.43
N GLY A 34 -42.74 -1.03 39.51
CA GLY A 34 -42.11 -2.35 39.45
C GLY A 34 -43.15 -3.45 39.27
N THR A 35 -42.85 -4.41 38.39
CA THR A 35 -43.21 -5.83 38.51
C THR A 35 -42.40 -6.61 37.48
N ARG A 36 -41.64 -7.60 37.94
CA ARG A 36 -40.90 -8.56 37.09
C ARG A 36 -41.90 -9.60 36.56
N PRO A 37 -41.77 -10.05 35.31
CA PRO A 37 -41.24 -11.40 35.11
C PRO A 37 -40.23 -11.48 33.94
N ALA A 38 -39.44 -12.55 33.93
CA ALA A 38 -38.32 -12.79 33.03
C ALA A 38 -38.72 -13.35 31.66
N ALA A 39 -38.04 -12.90 30.58
CA ALA A 39 -37.52 -13.74 29.47
C ALA A 39 -36.82 -12.88 28.38
N ASN A 40 -35.58 -13.29 28.03
CA ASN A 40 -34.77 -13.08 26.80
C ASN A 40 -34.94 -11.81 25.94
N THR A 41 -33.87 -11.02 25.79
CA THR A 41 -33.09 -10.84 24.52
C THR A 41 -31.97 -9.80 24.67
N ASN A 42 -30.87 -10.06 23.93
CA ASN A 42 -29.74 -9.22 23.53
C ASN A 42 -29.67 -7.74 23.96
N ALA A 43 -28.51 -7.33 24.50
CA ALA A 43 -27.62 -6.36 23.85
C ALA A 43 -26.37 -6.14 24.73
N ALA A 44 -25.32 -6.94 24.51
CA ALA A 44 -23.99 -6.56 24.94
C ALA A 44 -23.52 -5.39 24.07
N ILE A 45 -23.03 -4.35 24.73
CA ILE A 45 -22.48 -3.14 24.15
C ILE A 45 -21.30 -3.54 23.26
N ALA A 46 -21.50 -3.47 21.94
CA ALA A 46 -20.44 -3.65 20.96
C ALA A 46 -19.56 -2.40 20.98
N ASN A 47 -18.46 -2.46 21.73
CA ASN A 47 -17.37 -1.50 21.57
C ASN A 47 -16.58 -1.90 20.31
N THR A 48 -16.59 -0.99 19.35
CA THR A 48 -15.93 -1.06 18.06
C THR A 48 -14.42 -1.29 18.22
N ALA A 49 -14.00 -2.55 18.20
CA ALA A 49 -12.65 -2.92 17.79
C ALA A 49 -12.73 -3.25 16.30
N ALA A 50 -12.05 -2.45 15.47
CA ALA A 50 -11.83 -2.77 14.07
C ALA A 50 -11.28 -4.20 13.97
N ALA A 51 -12.08 -5.10 13.42
CA ALA A 51 -11.67 -6.46 13.16
C ALA A 51 -10.59 -6.41 12.07
N ASN A 52 -9.32 -6.55 12.46
CA ASN A 52 -8.36 -7.17 11.58
C ASN A 52 -8.94 -8.54 11.23
N SER A 53 -9.32 -8.73 9.97
CA SER A 53 -9.70 -10.02 9.42
C SER A 53 -8.50 -10.97 9.53
N ALA A 54 -8.35 -11.59 10.70
CA ALA A 54 -7.35 -12.60 10.94
C ALA A 54 -7.78 -13.88 10.22
N HIS A 55 -7.20 -14.12 9.04
CA HIS A 55 -7.18 -15.46 8.47
C HIS A 55 -6.25 -16.34 9.33
N ALA A 56 -6.68 -17.56 9.60
CA ALA A 56 -6.00 -18.49 10.49
C ALA A 56 -4.58 -18.81 9.99
N GLN A 57 -3.58 -18.72 10.88
CA GLN A 57 -2.21 -19.15 10.63
C GLN A 57 -2.17 -20.66 10.33
N THR A 58 -2.04 -21.00 9.05
CA THR A 58 -1.38 -22.24 8.62
C THR A 58 0.10 -21.95 8.39
N GLY A 59 0.96 -22.94 8.65
CA GLY A 59 2.41 -22.77 8.84
C GLY A 59 3.12 -21.90 7.79
N ASP A 60 4.02 -21.04 8.29
CA ASP A 60 4.95 -20.16 7.58
C ASP A 60 4.79 -20.11 6.04
N GLU A 61 3.72 -19.45 5.58
CA GLU A 61 3.35 -19.21 4.18
C GLU A 61 4.36 -18.33 3.42
N THR A 62 5.46 -17.97 4.06
CA THR A 62 6.52 -17.15 3.48
C THR A 62 7.25 -17.91 2.38
N PRO A 63 7.26 -17.41 1.13
CA PRO A 63 7.97 -18.04 0.02
C PRO A 63 9.47 -18.21 0.29
N ALA A 64 10.07 -19.30 -0.20
CA ALA A 64 11.49 -19.58 -0.02
C ALA A 64 12.39 -18.44 -0.51
N GLN A 65 12.02 -17.80 -1.62
CA GLN A 65 12.70 -16.65 -2.18
C GLN A 65 12.70 -15.43 -1.23
N VAL A 66 11.64 -15.22 -0.45
CA VAL A 66 11.57 -14.16 0.57
C VAL A 66 12.49 -14.49 1.74
N LYS A 67 12.51 -15.75 2.20
CA LYS A 67 13.43 -16.21 3.25
C LYS A 67 14.88 -16.02 2.83
N SER A 68 15.22 -16.35 1.58
CA SER A 68 16.55 -16.14 1.02
C SER A 68 16.89 -14.65 0.86
N ALA A 69 15.90 -13.80 0.60
CA ALA A 69 16.12 -12.37 0.46
C ALA A 69 16.42 -11.69 1.80
N LEU A 70 15.91 -12.24 2.91
CA LEU A 70 16.04 -11.70 4.27
C LEU A 70 16.66 -12.76 5.22
N PRO A 71 17.95 -13.10 5.04
CA PRO A 71 18.59 -14.22 5.75
C PRO A 71 18.73 -13.99 7.27
N ASP A 72 18.75 -12.73 7.72
CA ASP A 72 18.86 -12.37 9.14
C ASP A 72 17.51 -12.46 9.89
N ALA A 73 16.43 -12.79 9.18
CA ALA A 73 15.10 -12.95 9.77
C ALA A 73 14.99 -14.27 10.53
N GLN A 74 14.52 -14.18 11.77
CA GLN A 74 14.22 -15.35 12.60
C GLN A 74 12.75 -15.79 12.49
N SER A 75 11.87 -14.85 12.12
CA SER A 75 10.45 -15.13 11.89
C SER A 75 9.88 -14.15 10.86
N PHE A 76 8.80 -14.56 10.23
CA PHE A 76 8.04 -13.76 9.28
C PHE A 76 6.59 -13.61 9.72
N THR A 77 5.93 -12.56 9.25
CA THR A 77 4.49 -12.39 9.34
C THR A 77 3.98 -11.95 7.98
N THR A 78 3.13 -12.76 7.37
CA THR A 78 2.43 -12.41 6.14
C THR A 78 1.29 -11.45 6.47
N GLN A 79 1.24 -10.32 5.79
CA GLN A 79 0.11 -9.39 5.80
C GLN A 79 -0.62 -9.48 4.46
N HIS A 80 -1.93 -9.60 4.55
CA HIS A 80 -2.86 -9.52 3.44
C HIS A 80 -3.58 -8.19 3.51
N LYS A 81 -3.61 -7.48 2.40
CA LYS A 81 -4.35 -6.22 2.29
C LYS A 81 -5.08 -6.16 0.96
N ASP A 82 -6.37 -5.87 1.05
CA ASP A 82 -7.17 -5.58 -0.13
C ASP A 82 -6.80 -4.20 -0.70
N VAL A 83 -6.38 -4.19 -1.95
CA VAL A 83 -6.13 -2.99 -2.75
C VAL A 83 -7.47 -2.41 -3.20
N PRO A 84 -7.85 -1.19 -2.79
CA PRO A 84 -9.11 -0.58 -3.19
C PRO A 84 -9.21 -0.41 -4.71
N GLN A 85 -10.41 -0.60 -5.27
CA GLN A 85 -10.62 -0.54 -6.73
C GLN A 85 -10.24 0.82 -7.34
N ASN A 86 -10.45 1.91 -6.61
CA ASN A 86 -10.02 3.24 -7.04
C ASN A 86 -8.49 3.36 -7.09
N ALA A 87 -7.78 2.78 -6.11
CA ALA A 87 -6.33 2.75 -6.12
C ALA A 87 -5.80 1.91 -7.29
N ILE A 88 -6.42 0.77 -7.59
CA ILE A 88 -6.08 -0.03 -8.79
C ILE A 88 -6.19 0.83 -10.04
N ALA A 89 -7.34 1.49 -10.25
CA ALA A 89 -7.55 2.32 -11.44
C ALA A 89 -6.51 3.44 -11.58
N ASP A 90 -6.17 4.12 -10.47
CA ASP A 90 -5.16 5.19 -10.46
C ASP A 90 -3.75 4.64 -10.75
N ILE A 91 -3.37 3.51 -10.14
CA ILE A 91 -2.07 2.87 -10.36
C ILE A 91 -1.93 2.41 -11.82
N GLU A 92 -2.96 1.78 -12.39
CA GLU A 92 -2.92 1.32 -13.78
C GLU A 92 -2.79 2.50 -14.75
N LYS A 93 -3.46 3.61 -14.46
CA LYS A 93 -3.35 4.85 -15.23
C LYS A 93 -1.94 5.47 -15.14
N ASP A 94 -1.34 5.49 -13.96
CA ASP A 94 -0.05 6.15 -13.71
C ASP A 94 1.17 5.32 -14.15
N THR A 95 1.00 4.01 -14.26
CA THR A 95 2.08 3.08 -14.62
C THR A 95 1.96 2.53 -16.03
N GLY A 96 0.74 2.49 -16.59
CA GLY A 96 0.41 1.70 -17.78
C GLY A 96 0.51 0.18 -17.57
N GLY A 97 0.77 -0.27 -16.33
CA GLY A 97 0.80 -1.67 -15.93
C GLY A 97 -0.53 -2.14 -15.38
N LYS A 98 -0.66 -3.45 -15.17
CA LYS A 98 -1.83 -4.06 -14.51
C LYS A 98 -1.49 -4.43 -13.07
N VAL A 99 -2.40 -4.12 -12.15
CA VAL A 99 -2.30 -4.65 -10.78
C VAL A 99 -2.73 -6.12 -10.84
N PRO A 100 -1.90 -7.07 -10.37
CA PRO A 100 -2.12 -8.51 -10.61
C PRO A 100 -3.34 -9.10 -9.89
N GLY A 101 -3.87 -8.40 -8.87
CA GLY A 101 -5.04 -8.81 -8.11
C GLY A 101 -5.42 -7.78 -7.07
N THR A 102 -6.46 -8.08 -6.29
CA THR A 102 -6.92 -7.22 -5.20
C THR A 102 -6.23 -7.54 -3.88
N ASP A 103 -5.70 -8.75 -3.68
CA ASP A 103 -4.98 -9.13 -2.46
C ASP A 103 -3.48 -8.87 -2.63
N HIS A 104 -2.92 -7.96 -1.83
CA HIS A 104 -1.50 -7.65 -1.79
C HIS A 104 -0.83 -8.34 -0.61
N HIS A 105 0.25 -9.07 -0.87
CA HIS A 105 1.01 -9.81 0.14
C HIS A 105 2.29 -9.04 0.51
N SER A 106 2.41 -8.73 1.80
CA SER A 106 3.62 -8.16 2.39
C SER A 106 4.18 -9.10 3.46
N TYR A 107 5.45 -9.47 3.35
CA TYR A 107 6.13 -10.37 4.30
C TYR A 107 7.02 -9.54 5.22
N LEU A 108 6.58 -9.37 6.47
CA LEU A 108 7.32 -8.62 7.47
C LEU A 108 8.35 -9.53 8.15
N ALA A 109 9.63 -9.16 8.09
CA ALA A 109 10.73 -9.92 8.67
C ALA A 109 11.09 -9.40 10.06
N PHE A 110 11.28 -10.30 11.01
CA PHE A 110 11.64 -9.96 12.38
C PHE A 110 12.87 -10.73 12.85
N SER A 111 13.70 -10.06 13.63
CA SER A 111 14.80 -10.66 14.37
C SER A 111 14.62 -10.41 15.87
N THR A 112 15.09 -11.34 16.69
CA THR A 112 15.09 -11.21 18.15
C THR A 112 16.53 -11.01 18.60
N GLY A 113 16.81 -9.83 19.15
CA GLY A 113 18.08 -9.49 19.79
C GLY A 113 17.82 -8.95 21.18
N GLY A 114 18.57 -9.42 22.19
CA GLY A 114 18.41 -8.94 23.57
C GLY A 114 17.01 -9.15 24.16
N GLY A 115 16.29 -10.19 23.72
CA GLY A 115 14.94 -10.53 24.20
C GLY A 115 13.80 -9.70 23.59
N THR A 116 14.08 -8.76 22.69
CA THR A 116 13.04 -7.95 22.01
C THR A 116 12.95 -8.31 20.54
N ARG A 117 11.71 -8.53 20.05
CA ARG A 117 11.42 -8.74 18.64
C ARG A 117 11.42 -7.40 17.91
N LYS A 118 12.30 -7.25 16.92
CA LYS A 118 12.42 -6.04 16.08
C LYS A 118 12.14 -6.39 14.62
N GLN A 119 11.34 -5.57 13.94
CA GLN A 119 11.20 -5.68 12.48
C GLN A 119 12.50 -5.23 11.80
N ILE A 120 13.04 -6.06 10.92
CA ILE A 120 14.30 -5.81 10.21
C ILE A 120 14.12 -5.54 8.72
N GLY A 121 12.89 -5.69 8.21
CA GLY A 121 12.55 -5.38 6.81
C GLY A 121 11.14 -5.83 6.46
N ALA A 122 10.76 -5.58 5.21
CA ALA A 122 9.59 -6.15 4.59
C ALA A 122 9.93 -6.61 3.17
N ALA A 123 9.20 -7.57 2.62
CA ALA A 123 9.33 -7.96 1.23
C ALA A 123 7.97 -8.16 0.57
N THR A 124 7.91 -7.93 -0.73
CA THR A 124 6.79 -8.31 -1.60
C THR A 124 7.32 -9.21 -2.69
N VAL A 125 6.43 -9.99 -3.31
CA VAL A 125 6.76 -10.82 -4.48
C VAL A 125 5.86 -10.40 -5.62
N VAL A 126 6.46 -9.99 -6.73
CA VAL A 126 5.74 -9.67 -7.97
C VAL A 126 6.22 -10.52 -9.12
N LYS A 127 5.32 -10.77 -10.08
CA LYS A 127 5.63 -11.56 -11.27
C LYS A 127 5.72 -10.65 -12.50
N ALA A 128 6.85 -10.70 -13.20
CA ALA A 128 7.04 -9.98 -14.45
C ALA A 128 7.90 -10.80 -15.41
N ASP A 129 7.55 -10.82 -16.70
CA ASP A 129 8.29 -11.56 -17.73
C ASP A 129 8.50 -13.05 -17.37
N GLY A 130 7.50 -13.66 -16.71
CA GLY A 130 7.59 -15.05 -16.24
C GLY A 130 8.54 -15.30 -15.06
N LYS A 131 9.11 -14.25 -14.48
CA LYS A 131 10.04 -14.30 -13.34
C LYS A 131 9.35 -13.80 -12.07
N ASP A 132 9.72 -14.39 -10.95
CA ASP A 132 9.36 -13.87 -9.63
C ASP A 132 10.44 -12.89 -9.17
N LEU A 133 10.01 -11.70 -8.75
CA LEU A 133 10.86 -10.65 -8.21
C LEU A 133 10.50 -10.44 -6.75
N VAL A 134 11.50 -10.57 -5.89
CA VAL A 134 11.40 -10.21 -4.48
C VAL A 134 11.88 -8.78 -4.32
N ILE A 135 10.97 -7.89 -3.94
CA ILE A 135 11.28 -6.49 -3.66
C ILE A 135 11.43 -6.36 -2.15
N VAL A 136 12.63 -6.03 -1.68
CA VAL A 136 12.92 -5.84 -0.26
C VAL A 136 12.82 -4.37 0.08
N TYR A 137 11.99 -4.06 1.06
CA TYR A 137 11.77 -2.72 1.57
C TYR A 137 12.44 -2.51 2.93
N GLU A 138 12.98 -1.33 3.11
CA GLU A 138 13.33 -0.76 4.40
C GLU A 138 12.55 0.53 4.63
N ASN A 139 12.50 0.97 5.88
CA ASN A 139 11.80 2.19 6.26
C ASN A 139 12.84 3.24 6.66
N LYS A 140 12.81 4.39 5.99
CA LYS A 140 13.66 5.54 6.30
C LYS A 140 12.75 6.74 6.52
N ASP A 141 12.86 7.36 7.69
CA ASP A 141 12.11 8.56 8.06
C ASP A 141 10.57 8.40 7.89
N GLY A 142 10.04 7.22 8.20
CA GLY A 142 8.62 6.90 8.08
C GLY A 142 8.15 6.56 6.66
N SER A 143 9.05 6.50 5.69
CA SER A 143 8.76 6.21 4.29
C SER A 143 9.45 4.92 3.84
N PRO A 144 8.70 3.93 3.29
CA PRO A 144 9.32 2.74 2.74
C PRO A 144 10.04 3.07 1.44
N TYR A 145 11.23 2.48 1.28
CA TYR A 145 12.04 2.55 0.07
C TYR A 145 12.58 1.16 -0.27
N ILE A 146 12.85 0.93 -1.55
CA ILE A 146 13.43 -0.32 -2.03
C ILE A 146 14.89 -0.37 -1.55
N LYS A 147 15.18 -1.31 -0.65
CA LYS A 147 16.56 -1.66 -0.28
C LYS A 147 17.25 -2.35 -1.45
N GLU A 148 16.60 -3.38 -1.99
CA GLU A 148 17.10 -4.20 -3.08
C GLU A 148 15.96 -4.96 -3.78
N VAL A 149 16.21 -5.38 -5.02
CA VAL A 149 15.33 -6.30 -5.75
C VAL A 149 16.13 -7.55 -6.10
N LYS A 150 15.56 -8.72 -5.89
CA LYS A 150 16.15 -10.03 -6.22
C LYS A 150 15.26 -10.77 -7.20
N ALA A 151 15.85 -11.35 -8.24
CA ALA A 151 15.14 -12.18 -9.20
C ALA A 151 16.12 -13.14 -9.88
N ASP A 152 15.72 -14.40 -10.02
CA ASP A 152 16.54 -15.41 -10.65
C ASP A 152 16.68 -15.16 -12.16
N GLY A 153 17.92 -15.23 -12.65
CA GLY A 153 18.22 -15.02 -14.08
C GLY A 153 17.98 -13.59 -14.56
N VAL A 154 17.97 -12.61 -13.65
CA VAL A 154 18.01 -11.18 -13.99
C VAL A 154 19.38 -10.60 -13.56
N PRO A 155 20.10 -9.87 -14.45
CA PRO A 155 21.38 -9.28 -14.12
C PRO A 155 21.31 -8.35 -12.89
N ALA A 156 22.21 -8.56 -11.93
CA ALA A 156 22.32 -7.71 -10.75
C ALA A 156 22.51 -6.21 -11.08
N PRO A 157 23.28 -5.80 -12.12
CA PRO A 157 23.39 -4.38 -12.50
C PRO A 157 22.08 -3.76 -12.98
N PHE A 158 21.16 -4.56 -13.50
CA PHE A 158 19.82 -4.09 -13.83
C PHE A 158 19.00 -3.87 -12.55
N LEU A 159 18.95 -4.87 -11.67
CA LEU A 159 18.18 -4.83 -10.42
C LEU A 159 18.68 -3.76 -9.44
N ALA A 160 19.99 -3.50 -9.39
CA ALA A 160 20.58 -2.50 -8.50
C ALA A 160 20.06 -1.07 -8.78
N GLN A 161 19.54 -0.80 -9.98
CA GLN A 161 18.98 0.51 -10.31
C GLN A 161 17.71 0.83 -9.52
N PHE A 162 17.03 -0.16 -8.92
CA PHE A 162 15.82 0.07 -8.12
C PHE A 162 16.12 0.49 -6.68
N ALA A 163 17.34 0.25 -6.19
CA ALA A 163 17.72 0.57 -4.82
C ALA A 163 17.61 2.08 -4.56
N GLY A 164 17.06 2.43 -3.39
CA GLY A 164 16.83 3.81 -2.96
C GLY A 164 15.53 4.43 -3.48
N LYS A 165 14.82 3.79 -4.42
CA LYS A 165 13.55 4.31 -4.95
C LYS A 165 12.38 3.98 -4.01
N GLY A 166 11.44 4.90 -3.84
CA GLY A 166 10.26 4.71 -3.00
C GLY A 166 9.04 5.46 -3.53
N HIS A 167 8.12 5.78 -2.62
CA HIS A 167 6.81 6.40 -2.92
C HIS A 167 6.90 7.77 -3.63
N ASP A 168 8.00 8.50 -3.43
CA ASP A 168 8.18 9.86 -3.97
C ASP A 168 9.06 9.88 -5.23
N ASP A 169 9.66 8.75 -5.59
CA ASP A 169 10.54 8.66 -6.73
C ASP A 169 9.78 8.43 -8.03
N LYS A 170 10.00 9.33 -8.98
CA LYS A 170 9.60 9.09 -10.36
C LYS A 170 10.65 8.22 -11.01
N PHE A 171 10.29 6.98 -11.34
CA PHE A 171 11.12 6.13 -12.19
C PHE A 171 10.29 5.48 -13.30
N ALA A 172 10.88 5.42 -14.48
CA ALA A 172 10.36 4.69 -15.61
C ALA A 172 11.51 4.06 -16.42
N PHE A 173 11.16 3.06 -17.23
CA PHE A 173 12.10 2.47 -18.17
C PHE A 173 12.44 3.46 -19.28
N GLY A 174 13.71 3.53 -19.66
CA GLY A 174 14.23 4.45 -20.68
C GLY A 174 14.62 5.83 -20.14
N THR A 175 14.23 6.16 -18.91
CA THR A 175 14.61 7.39 -18.22
C THR A 175 15.57 7.08 -17.06
N GLU A 176 15.03 6.64 -15.92
CA GLU A 176 15.82 6.35 -14.71
C GLU A 176 16.30 4.90 -14.65
N ILE A 177 15.62 3.99 -15.35
CA ILE A 177 15.98 2.58 -15.44
C ILE A 177 16.36 2.24 -16.88
N LYS A 178 17.55 1.67 -17.07
CA LYS A 178 18.05 1.16 -18.35
C LYS A 178 18.11 -0.36 -18.33
N ALA A 179 18.13 -1.00 -19.50
CA ALA A 179 18.03 -2.45 -19.60
C ALA A 179 19.23 -3.22 -18.99
N ASN A 180 20.45 -2.65 -19.00
CA ASN A 180 21.66 -3.18 -18.34
C ASN A 180 21.86 -4.71 -18.49
N GLY A 181 21.75 -5.21 -19.72
CA GLY A 181 21.94 -6.63 -20.04
C GLY A 181 20.68 -7.49 -19.97
N VAL A 182 19.52 -6.90 -19.68
CA VAL A 182 18.20 -7.49 -19.89
C VAL A 182 17.69 -7.10 -21.28
N ASP A 183 16.85 -7.93 -21.89
CA ASP A 183 16.07 -7.54 -23.07
C ASP A 183 15.20 -6.30 -22.76
N GLU A 184 15.00 -5.40 -23.72
CA GLU A 184 14.27 -4.15 -23.45
C GLU A 184 12.81 -4.37 -23.06
N ALA A 185 12.12 -5.35 -23.66
CA ALA A 185 10.74 -5.64 -23.32
C ALA A 185 10.63 -6.23 -21.91
N ALA A 186 11.53 -7.16 -21.56
CA ALA A 186 11.63 -7.71 -20.23
C ALA A 186 11.99 -6.64 -19.19
N ALA A 187 12.97 -5.78 -19.48
CA ALA A 187 13.39 -4.69 -18.61
C ALA A 187 12.24 -3.70 -18.36
N LYS A 188 11.48 -3.37 -19.40
CA LYS A 188 10.28 -2.53 -19.29
C LYS A 188 9.21 -3.20 -18.43
N ALA A 189 8.90 -4.48 -18.68
CA ALA A 189 7.91 -5.23 -17.91
C ALA A 189 8.27 -5.30 -16.42
N ILE A 190 9.52 -5.60 -16.11
CA ILE A 190 10.03 -5.62 -14.73
C ILE A 190 9.94 -4.24 -14.10
N THR A 191 10.39 -3.19 -14.80
CA THR A 191 10.33 -1.82 -14.28
C THR A 191 8.90 -1.39 -13.96
N THR A 192 7.96 -1.70 -14.86
CA THR A 192 6.54 -1.43 -14.65
C THR A 192 5.98 -2.21 -13.45
N ALA A 193 6.30 -3.50 -13.31
CA ALA A 193 5.83 -4.31 -12.18
C ALA A 193 6.35 -3.80 -10.83
N VAL A 194 7.63 -3.42 -10.75
CA VAL A 194 8.20 -2.80 -9.54
C VAL A 194 7.51 -1.47 -9.24
N LYS A 195 7.25 -0.64 -10.26
CA LYS A 195 6.53 0.63 -10.07
C LYS A 195 5.10 0.42 -9.59
N VAL A 196 4.39 -0.57 -10.15
CA VAL A 196 3.05 -0.96 -9.70
C VAL A 196 3.08 -1.32 -8.22
N ASP A 197 4.01 -2.19 -7.80
CA ASP A 197 4.14 -2.60 -6.40
C ASP A 197 4.41 -1.42 -5.46
N VAL A 198 5.32 -0.52 -5.83
CA VAL A 198 5.63 0.69 -5.03
C VAL A 198 4.39 1.57 -4.86
N LEU A 199 3.60 1.78 -5.90
CA LEU A 199 2.38 2.60 -5.80
C LEU A 199 1.26 1.86 -5.06
N THR A 200 1.19 0.52 -5.15
CA THR A 200 0.29 -0.29 -4.33
C THR A 200 0.65 -0.16 -2.86
N MET A 201 1.94 -0.26 -2.51
CA MET A 201 2.43 -0.03 -1.14
C MET A 201 2.07 1.39 -0.65
N GLN A 202 2.22 2.40 -1.51
CA GLN A 202 1.84 3.78 -1.19
C GLN A 202 0.34 3.92 -0.91
N ALA A 203 -0.51 3.26 -1.69
CA ALA A 203 -1.96 3.28 -1.49
C ALA A 203 -2.37 2.59 -0.19
N LEU A 204 -1.68 1.50 0.19
CA LEU A 204 -2.05 0.65 1.34
C LEU A 204 -1.49 1.11 2.68
N TYR A 205 -0.34 1.77 2.67
CA TYR A 205 0.39 2.17 3.88
C TYR A 205 0.56 3.68 4.01
N GLY A 206 0.04 4.44 3.05
CA GLY A 206 0.09 5.90 3.03
C GLY A 206 1.31 6.45 2.31
N LYS A 207 1.22 7.73 1.97
CA LYS A 207 2.37 8.50 1.48
C LYS A 207 3.31 8.81 2.65
N ALA A 208 4.58 9.02 2.36
CA ALA A 208 5.52 9.67 3.27
C ALA A 208 4.83 10.84 3.97
N HIS A 209 4.68 10.77 5.29
CA HIS A 209 3.80 11.70 5.98
C HIS A 209 4.31 13.14 5.84
N THR A 210 3.45 14.03 5.35
CA THR A 210 3.33 15.38 5.90
C THR A 210 2.83 15.24 7.35
N HIS A 211 3.76 15.12 8.29
CA HIS A 211 3.53 15.42 9.71
C HIS A 211 4.14 16.79 10.02
#